data_AF-A0A961JCW8-F1
#
_entry.id   AF-A0A961JCW8-F1
#
_cell.length_a   1.000
_cell.length_b   1.000
_cell.length_c   1.000
_cell.angle_alpha   90.00
_cell.angle_beta   90.00
_cell.angle_gamma   90.00
#
_symmetry.space_group_name_H-M   'P 1'
#
loop_
_entity.id
_entity.type
_entity.pdbx_description
1 polymer ?
#
loop_
_entity_poly.entity_id
_entity_poly.type
_entity_poly.pdbx_seq_one_letter_code
_entity_poly.pdbx_strand_id
1 'polypeptide(L)'
;GEALPSLGAVGRLTITSRVAGAPAASIRVAGGAPEPVRPAALNAGTVVELRDLFFATPARLKFLRSDRAEAQAIADVVKRLAMAEPHVGVTLRDTSGGGEGRVIVQYPAETGDLFDALHGRLARILGRDFAENALRIDAEREGIALTGYAALPTYSRGAAVAQFLFVNGRPVRDKLLTGALRAAYFDFLSRDRHPAAALFVECDPHLVDVNVHPAKSEVRFREPGIARGLIVSALRQALAEAGHRASTTVAGAALGAFRPETPGPARVYQMDRPSLGARRLSYEIQAPDPETGPDFGFAEANQPSARWEPAQPAEADRTATEHRPLGAARAHLHENYIVAQTEDGMVIVDAHAAHERLNYEKLKAQMAANGVAAQALLIPEIVELSEADARMLIDMADDLARLGLGIEPFGGSAIAVRETPAILGPLNAETLVRDILDELADLGSSGTLAARIEAVLSTAACHGSIRTGRRLNADEMNALLREMEATPHSGQCNHGRPTYVELKLADIEKLFGRT
;
A
#
# COMPACT_ATOMS: atom_id res chain seq x y z
N GLY A 1 27.14 5.02 -31.84
CA GLY A 1 27.76 4.06 -32.77
C GLY A 1 26.76 3.47 -33.73
N GLU A 2 25.77 2.72 -33.26
CA GLU A 2 25.08 1.73 -34.11
C GLU A 2 23.62 2.06 -34.46
N ALA A 3 22.94 2.89 -33.66
CA ALA A 3 21.51 3.12 -33.79
C ALA A 3 21.10 3.68 -35.17
N LEU A 4 21.67 4.82 -35.58
CA LEU A 4 21.30 5.46 -36.85
C LEU A 4 21.67 4.59 -38.08
N PRO A 5 22.88 3.99 -38.18
CA PRO A 5 23.18 3.04 -39.25
C PRO A 5 22.21 1.86 -39.31
N SER A 6 21.83 1.30 -38.17
CA SER A 6 20.89 0.17 -38.09
C SER A 6 19.49 0.55 -38.57
N LEU A 7 19.00 1.75 -38.23
CA LEU A 7 17.72 2.27 -38.73
C LEU A 7 17.77 2.52 -40.24
N GLY A 8 18.87 3.10 -40.75
CA GLY A 8 19.08 3.32 -42.18
C GLY A 8 19.23 2.03 -42.98
N ALA A 9 19.70 0.93 -42.36
CA ALA A 9 19.80 -0.39 -43.00
C ALA A 9 18.44 -1.05 -43.24
N VAL A 10 17.46 -0.82 -42.36
CA VAL A 10 16.15 -1.49 -42.40
C VAL A 10 15.01 -0.60 -42.91
N GLY A 11 15.21 0.72 -42.97
CA GLY A 11 14.20 1.71 -43.33
C GLY A 11 14.71 2.78 -44.30
N ARG A 12 13.87 3.78 -44.57
CA ARG A 12 14.26 5.01 -45.27
C ARG A 12 14.44 6.11 -44.24
N LEU A 13 15.68 6.32 -43.82
CA LEU A 13 16.08 7.29 -42.80
C LEU A 13 16.48 8.61 -43.46
N THR A 14 15.89 9.72 -43.01
CA THR A 14 16.32 11.08 -43.34
C THR A 14 16.69 11.79 -42.05
N ILE A 15 17.88 12.41 -42.01
CA ILE A 15 18.31 13.25 -40.88
C ILE A 15 18.55 14.64 -41.43
N THR A 16 17.84 15.63 -40.88
CA THR A 16 18.03 17.05 -41.19
C THR A 16 18.47 17.75 -39.92
N SER A 17 19.62 18.45 -39.96
CA SER A 17 20.19 19.06 -38.76
C SER A 17 20.77 20.44 -39.06
N ARG A 18 20.72 21.32 -38.06
CA ARG A 18 21.35 22.64 -38.06
C ARG A 18 21.98 22.93 -36.71
N VAL A 19 23.31 23.05 -36.70
CA VAL A 19 24.08 23.58 -35.57
C VAL A 19 24.13 25.10 -35.63
N ALA A 20 24.34 25.75 -34.48
CA ALA A 20 24.51 27.20 -34.41
C ALA A 20 25.66 27.67 -35.31
N GLY A 21 25.43 28.75 -36.06
CA GLY A 21 26.43 29.34 -36.96
C GLY A 21 26.63 28.63 -38.30
N ALA A 22 25.93 27.51 -38.57
CA ALA A 22 26.04 26.77 -39.83
C ALA A 22 24.71 26.76 -40.62
N PRO A 23 24.76 26.57 -41.96
CA PRO A 23 23.58 26.24 -42.74
C PRO A 23 23.05 24.85 -42.37
N ALA A 24 21.75 24.63 -42.54
CA ALA A 24 21.15 23.32 -42.34
C ALA A 24 21.51 22.36 -43.48
N ALA A 25 21.70 21.08 -43.15
CA ALA A 25 22.00 20.03 -44.11
C ALA A 25 21.12 18.80 -43.84
N SER A 26 20.91 18.00 -44.88
CA SER A 26 20.17 16.74 -44.80
C SER A 26 20.96 15.60 -45.43
N ILE A 27 20.87 14.42 -44.81
CA ILE A 27 21.39 13.15 -45.33
C ILE A 27 20.27 12.12 -45.32
N ARG A 28 20.21 11.31 -46.38
CA ARG A 28 19.25 10.21 -46.52
C ARG A 28 19.99 8.89 -46.66
N VAL A 29 19.47 7.86 -46.00
CA VAL A 29 19.96 6.48 -46.08
C VAL A 29 18.76 5.57 -46.32
N ALA A 30 18.82 4.75 -47.37
CA ALA A 30 17.76 3.79 -47.69
C ALA A 30 18.35 2.39 -47.88
N GLY A 31 17.93 1.43 -47.06
CA GLY A 31 18.42 0.05 -47.15
C GLY A 31 19.94 -0.07 -46.98
N GLY A 32 20.55 0.82 -46.18
CA GLY A 32 21.99 0.85 -45.91
C GLY A 32 22.82 1.64 -46.93
N ALA A 33 22.22 2.14 -48.02
CA ALA A 33 22.90 2.98 -49.00
C ALA A 33 22.73 4.48 -48.66
N PRO A 34 23.80 5.19 -48.26
CA PRO A 34 23.74 6.63 -48.01
C PRO A 34 23.74 7.44 -49.32
N GLU A 35 22.88 8.45 -49.40
CA GLU A 35 22.90 9.48 -50.44
C GLU A 35 23.87 10.62 -50.06
N PRO A 36 24.35 11.42 -51.04
CA PRO A 36 25.15 12.61 -50.76
C PRO A 36 24.42 13.59 -49.85
N VAL A 37 25.17 14.28 -48.98
CA VAL A 37 24.65 15.35 -48.13
C VAL A 37 24.16 16.51 -49.00
N ARG A 38 22.98 17.06 -48.70
CA ARG A 38 22.38 18.17 -49.45
C ARG A 38 22.03 19.35 -48.53
N PRO A 39 22.03 20.60 -49.04
CA PRO A 39 21.47 21.73 -48.33
C PRO A 39 19.99 21.48 -47.97
N ALA A 40 19.56 21.94 -46.80
CA ALA A 40 18.18 21.83 -46.33
C ALA A 40 17.73 23.11 -45.63
N ALA A 41 16.44 23.21 -45.33
CA ALA A 41 15.89 24.29 -44.50
C ALA A 41 15.53 23.74 -43.11
N LEU A 42 16.12 24.32 -42.06
CA LEU A 42 15.79 24.02 -40.67
C LEU A 42 16.15 25.23 -39.79
N ASN A 43 15.27 25.57 -38.84
CA ASN A 43 15.52 26.69 -37.93
C ASN A 43 16.63 26.36 -36.92
N ALA A 44 16.54 25.25 -36.19
CA ALA A 44 17.57 24.81 -35.25
C ALA A 44 17.33 23.34 -34.88
N GLY A 45 18.35 22.67 -34.37
CA GLY A 45 18.24 21.32 -33.83
C GLY A 45 18.32 20.24 -34.92
N THR A 46 17.67 19.11 -34.66
CA THR A 46 17.73 17.93 -35.54
C THR A 46 16.35 17.29 -35.68
N VAL A 47 15.99 16.96 -36.92
CA VAL A 47 14.79 16.19 -37.27
C VAL A 47 15.25 14.85 -37.84
N VAL A 48 14.73 13.77 -37.26
CA VAL A 48 14.99 12.40 -37.71
C VAL A 48 13.68 11.81 -38.20
N GLU A 49 13.59 11.51 -39.49
CA GLU A 49 12.44 10.87 -40.10
C GLU A 49 12.80 9.45 -40.51
N LEU A 50 12.05 8.46 -40.05
CA LEU A 50 12.18 7.07 -40.48
C LEU A 50 10.88 6.63 -41.16
N ARG A 51 10.95 6.36 -42.46
CA ARG A 51 9.82 5.90 -43.26
C ARG A 51 10.02 4.44 -43.67
N ASP A 52 8.91 3.74 -43.93
CA ASP A 52 8.88 2.36 -44.41
C ASP A 52 9.77 1.43 -43.55
N LEU A 53 9.54 1.41 -42.23
CA LEU A 53 10.32 0.57 -41.32
C LEU A 53 10.23 -0.91 -41.74
N PHE A 54 11.38 -1.57 -41.83
CA PHE A 54 11.54 -2.96 -42.28
C PHE A 54 11.26 -3.23 -43.77
N PHE A 55 11.16 -2.22 -44.64
CA PHE A 55 10.97 -2.44 -46.09
C PHE A 55 12.10 -3.30 -46.70
N ALA A 56 13.33 -3.13 -46.21
CA ALA A 56 14.50 -3.91 -46.65
C ALA A 56 14.58 -5.29 -45.99
N THR A 57 13.72 -5.59 -45.01
CA THR A 57 13.72 -6.85 -44.24
C THR A 57 12.29 -7.40 -44.09
N PRO A 58 11.70 -7.99 -45.15
CA PRO A 58 10.28 -8.40 -45.17
C PRO A 58 9.92 -9.43 -44.08
N ALA A 59 10.87 -10.28 -43.70
CA ALA A 59 10.68 -11.23 -42.60
C ALA A 59 10.42 -10.52 -41.27
N ARG A 60 11.11 -9.41 -40.98
CA ARG A 60 10.91 -8.60 -39.77
C ARG A 60 9.58 -7.85 -39.78
N LEU A 61 9.14 -7.40 -40.95
CA LEU A 61 7.85 -6.73 -41.11
C LEU A 61 6.68 -7.60 -40.61
N LYS A 62 6.76 -8.93 -40.81
CA LYS A 62 5.76 -9.89 -40.32
C LYS A 62 5.68 -10.00 -38.78
N PHE A 63 6.67 -9.49 -38.05
CA PHE A 63 6.66 -9.47 -36.58
C PHE A 63 6.01 -8.22 -35.99
N LEU A 64 5.71 -7.20 -36.81
CA LEU A 64 4.93 -6.06 -36.34
C LEU A 64 3.57 -6.55 -35.83
N ARG A 65 3.20 -6.06 -34.66
CA ARG A 65 1.87 -6.30 -34.10
C ARG A 65 0.87 -5.33 -34.75
N SER A 66 -0.35 -5.31 -34.24
CA SER A 66 -1.33 -4.32 -34.69
C SER A 66 -0.85 -2.89 -34.39
N ASP A 67 -1.27 -1.94 -35.21
CA ASP A 67 -0.94 -0.51 -35.06
C ASP A 67 -1.22 0.00 -33.64
N ARG A 68 -2.33 -0.45 -33.04
CA ARG A 68 -2.68 -0.13 -31.66
C ARG A 68 -1.64 -0.63 -30.66
N ALA A 69 -1.15 -1.85 -30.81
CA ALA A 69 -0.16 -2.43 -29.90
C ALA A 69 1.20 -1.73 -30.02
N GLU A 70 1.63 -1.42 -31.24
CA GLU A 70 2.88 -0.68 -31.50
C GLU A 70 2.79 0.77 -31.00
N ALA A 71 1.66 1.46 -31.24
CA ALA A 71 1.43 2.80 -30.72
C ALA A 71 1.45 2.84 -29.19
N GLN A 72 0.91 1.81 -28.52
CA GLN A 72 0.96 1.70 -27.07
C GLN A 72 2.38 1.44 -26.56
N ALA A 73 3.18 0.64 -27.27
CA ALA A 73 4.58 0.41 -26.94
C ALA A 73 5.42 1.69 -27.09
N ILE A 74 5.21 2.46 -28.17
CA ILE A 74 5.84 3.76 -28.37
C ILE A 74 5.47 4.73 -27.25
N ALA A 75 4.18 4.80 -26.90
CA ALA A 75 3.71 5.65 -25.81
C ALA A 75 4.34 5.26 -24.46
N ASP A 76 4.56 3.97 -24.17
CA ASP A 76 5.26 3.54 -22.95
C ASP A 76 6.73 3.97 -22.92
N VAL A 77 7.44 3.88 -24.06
CA VAL A 77 8.83 4.35 -24.16
C VAL A 77 8.92 5.86 -23.97
N VAL A 78 8.08 6.63 -24.68
CA VAL A 78 8.04 8.09 -24.56
C VAL A 78 7.71 8.54 -23.14
N LYS A 79 6.78 7.84 -22.49
CA LYS A 79 6.42 8.07 -21.09
C LYS A 79 7.63 7.90 -20.16
N ARG A 80 8.40 6.82 -20.30
CA ARG A 80 9.59 6.58 -19.47
C ARG A 80 10.67 7.65 -19.69
N LEU A 81 10.93 8.02 -20.94
CA LEU A 81 11.88 9.09 -21.26
C LEU A 81 11.42 10.45 -20.67
N ALA A 82 10.12 10.74 -20.75
CA ALA A 82 9.54 11.95 -20.20
C ALA A 82 9.61 12.02 -18.66
N MET A 83 9.65 10.88 -17.96
CA MET A 83 9.88 10.82 -16.51
C MET A 83 11.33 11.12 -16.14
N ALA A 84 12.28 10.67 -16.95
CA ALA A 84 13.71 10.87 -16.69
C ALA A 84 14.16 12.33 -16.88
N GLU A 85 13.44 13.10 -17.68
CA GLU A 85 13.80 14.46 -18.04
C GLU A 85 12.63 15.43 -17.76
N PRO A 86 12.37 15.78 -16.49
CA PRO A 86 11.21 16.60 -16.12
C PRO A 86 11.26 18.02 -16.69
N HIS A 87 12.45 18.55 -16.98
CA HIS A 87 12.63 19.87 -17.60
C HIS A 87 12.48 19.88 -19.12
N VAL A 88 12.30 18.72 -19.76
CA VAL A 88 12.15 18.60 -21.22
C VAL A 88 10.68 18.41 -21.59
N GLY A 89 10.18 19.27 -22.48
CA GLY A 89 8.84 19.13 -23.05
C GLY A 89 8.78 17.97 -24.06
N VAL A 90 7.81 17.07 -23.91
CA VAL A 90 7.65 15.88 -24.75
C VAL A 90 6.24 15.81 -25.30
N THR A 91 6.09 15.66 -26.61
CA THR A 91 4.79 15.49 -27.28
C THR A 91 4.84 14.31 -28.22
N LEU A 92 3.84 13.41 -28.14
CA LEU A 92 3.63 12.32 -29.09
C LEU A 92 2.32 12.56 -29.85
N ARG A 93 2.39 12.55 -31.18
CA ARG A 93 1.22 12.68 -32.05
C ARG A 93 1.11 11.46 -32.96
N ASP A 94 -0.12 11.00 -33.14
CA ASP A 94 -0.49 10.02 -34.15
C ASP A 94 -1.02 10.75 -35.39
N THR A 95 -0.28 10.67 -36.48
CA THR A 95 -0.62 11.32 -37.75
C THR A 95 -1.30 10.38 -38.75
N SER A 96 -1.65 9.14 -38.35
CA SER A 96 -2.24 8.13 -39.24
C SER A 96 -3.59 8.54 -39.84
N GLY A 97 -4.39 9.33 -39.11
CA GLY A 97 -5.69 9.84 -39.57
C GLY A 97 -5.63 11.02 -40.55
N GLY A 98 -4.43 11.47 -40.95
CA GLY A 98 -4.23 12.69 -41.76
C GLY A 98 -4.35 13.99 -40.97
N GLY A 99 -4.07 15.12 -41.63
CA GLY A 99 -4.14 16.46 -41.01
C GLY A 99 -3.03 16.71 -39.97
N GLU A 100 -3.35 17.45 -38.91
CA GLU A 100 -2.39 17.83 -37.85
C GLU A 100 -2.01 16.68 -36.89
N GLY A 101 -2.71 15.54 -36.99
CA GLY A 101 -2.53 14.38 -36.13
C GLY A 101 -3.17 14.53 -34.74
N ARG A 102 -3.54 13.40 -34.14
CA ARG A 102 -4.09 13.32 -32.79
C ARG A 102 -2.97 13.34 -31.76
N VAL A 103 -3.03 14.23 -30.78
CA VAL A 103 -2.10 14.20 -29.64
C VAL A 103 -2.42 12.98 -28.76
N ILE A 104 -1.43 12.09 -28.59
CA ILE A 104 -1.53 10.93 -27.70
C ILE A 104 -1.11 11.34 -26.28
N VAL A 105 0.08 11.95 -26.16
CA VAL A 105 0.56 12.49 -24.88
C VAL A 105 1.21 13.85 -25.11
N GLN A 106 1.08 14.72 -24.11
CA GLN A 106 1.75 16.01 -24.06
C GLN A 106 2.17 16.29 -22.63
N TYR A 107 3.47 16.32 -22.41
CA TYR A 107 4.10 16.61 -21.14
C TYR A 107 4.91 17.90 -21.30
N PRO A 108 4.39 19.06 -20.85
CA PRO A 108 5.15 20.31 -20.91
C PRO A 108 6.40 20.22 -20.03
N ALA A 109 7.43 21.03 -20.34
CA ALA A 109 8.59 21.18 -19.47
C ALA A 109 8.14 21.68 -18.08
N GLU A 110 8.62 21.02 -17.03
CA GLU A 110 8.35 21.42 -15.65
C GLU A 110 9.44 22.39 -15.18
N THR A 111 9.08 23.23 -14.21
CA THR A 111 9.92 24.29 -13.64
C THR A 111 10.11 24.07 -12.15
N GLY A 112 11.13 24.69 -11.54
CA GLY A 112 11.43 24.56 -10.12
C GLY A 112 12.68 23.72 -9.89
N ASP A 113 12.88 23.27 -8.65
CA ASP A 113 13.93 22.31 -8.33
C ASP A 113 13.60 20.92 -8.90
N LEU A 114 14.57 19.99 -8.79
CA LEU A 114 14.44 18.64 -9.35
C LEU A 114 13.23 17.90 -8.77
N PHE A 115 12.96 18.01 -7.48
CA PHE A 115 11.89 17.25 -6.82
C PHE A 115 10.52 17.82 -7.19
N ASP A 116 10.35 19.14 -7.19
CA ASP A 116 9.11 19.78 -7.61
C ASP A 116 8.80 19.49 -9.08
N ALA A 117 9.82 19.61 -9.94
CA ALA A 117 9.68 19.31 -11.37
C ALA A 117 9.36 17.83 -11.60
N LEU A 118 10.00 16.92 -10.86
CA LEU A 118 9.72 15.49 -10.95
C LEU A 118 8.31 15.15 -10.43
N HIS A 119 7.88 15.74 -9.32
CA HIS A 119 6.54 15.55 -8.77
C HIS A 119 5.47 16.01 -9.75
N GLY A 120 5.61 17.21 -10.34
CA GLY A 120 4.72 17.73 -11.37
C GLY A 120 4.67 16.82 -12.60
N ARG A 121 5.83 16.35 -13.07
CA ARG A 121 5.93 15.41 -14.20
C ARG A 121 5.22 14.09 -13.89
N LEU A 122 5.43 13.51 -12.72
CA LEU A 122 4.81 12.25 -12.30
C LEU A 122 3.30 12.41 -12.10
N ALA A 123 2.83 13.54 -11.60
CA ALA A 123 1.39 13.83 -11.48
C ALA A 123 0.68 13.80 -12.84
N ARG A 124 1.32 14.31 -13.89
CA ARG A 124 0.77 14.26 -15.26
C ARG A 124 0.79 12.85 -15.87
N ILE A 125 1.79 12.05 -15.51
CA ILE A 125 2.00 10.73 -16.11
C ILE A 125 1.23 9.61 -15.38
N LEU A 126 1.27 9.62 -14.05
CA LEU A 126 0.69 8.59 -13.18
C LEU A 126 -0.66 9.00 -12.60
N GLY A 127 -1.02 10.29 -12.69
CA GLY A 127 -2.26 10.86 -12.18
C GLY A 127 -2.07 11.60 -10.86
N ARG A 128 -3.05 12.46 -10.54
CA ARG A 128 -3.06 13.27 -9.31
C ARG A 128 -3.08 12.39 -8.05
N ASP A 129 -3.87 11.33 -8.05
CA ASP A 129 -3.96 10.41 -6.92
C ASP A 129 -2.59 9.80 -6.54
N PHE A 130 -1.73 9.52 -7.54
CA PHE A 130 -0.37 9.05 -7.25
C PHE A 130 0.42 10.15 -6.54
N ALA A 131 0.39 11.38 -7.09
CA ALA A 131 1.15 12.51 -6.57
C ALA A 131 0.75 12.90 -5.13
N GLU A 132 -0.53 12.78 -4.79
CA GLU A 132 -1.06 13.01 -3.43
C GLU A 132 -0.66 11.91 -2.44
N ASN A 133 -0.50 10.67 -2.92
CA ASN A 133 -0.11 9.52 -2.10
C ASN A 133 1.39 9.18 -2.20
N ALA A 134 2.20 10.03 -2.83
CA ALA A 134 3.61 9.79 -3.09
C ALA A 134 4.51 10.38 -1.99
N LEU A 135 5.46 9.57 -1.52
CA LEU A 135 6.50 9.97 -0.60
C LEU A 135 7.77 10.32 -1.37
N ARG A 136 8.37 11.45 -1.03
CA ARG A 136 9.69 11.84 -1.54
C ARG A 136 10.75 10.89 -0.96
N ILE A 137 11.58 10.37 -1.85
CA ILE A 137 12.74 9.55 -1.50
C ILE A 137 13.99 10.34 -1.86
N ASP A 138 14.88 10.48 -0.88
CA ASP A 138 16.14 11.20 -1.02
C ASP A 138 17.16 10.58 -0.05
N ALA A 139 18.04 9.75 -0.57
CA ALA A 139 19.02 9.02 0.22
C ALA A 139 20.31 8.79 -0.56
N GLU A 140 21.43 8.77 0.15
CA GLU A 140 22.74 8.49 -0.43
C GLU A 140 23.49 7.48 0.44
N ARG A 141 24.19 6.56 -0.20
CA ARG A 141 25.09 5.63 0.48
C ARG A 141 26.23 5.21 -0.42
N GLU A 142 27.45 5.31 0.09
CA GLU A 142 28.66 4.77 -0.53
C GLU A 142 28.80 5.18 -2.01
N GLY A 143 28.49 6.46 -2.33
CA GLY A 143 28.59 7.03 -3.68
C GLY A 143 27.45 6.65 -4.63
N ILE A 144 26.38 6.03 -4.13
CA ILE A 144 25.13 5.80 -4.85
C ILE A 144 24.05 6.69 -4.23
N ALA A 145 23.40 7.52 -5.04
CA ALA A 145 22.26 8.31 -4.66
C ALA A 145 20.96 7.68 -5.17
N LEU A 146 19.91 7.76 -4.36
CA LEU A 146 18.56 7.32 -4.67
C LEU A 146 17.60 8.50 -4.47
N THR A 147 17.01 8.95 -5.57
CA THR A 147 16.00 10.00 -5.56
C THR A 147 14.70 9.51 -6.18
N GLY A 148 13.59 10.19 -5.91
CA GLY A 148 12.33 9.97 -6.61
C GLY A 148 11.13 9.93 -5.69
N TYR A 149 10.09 9.21 -6.12
CA TYR A 149 8.82 9.13 -5.42
C TYR A 149 8.29 7.70 -5.35
N ALA A 150 7.82 7.31 -4.17
CA ALA A 150 7.23 6.00 -3.94
C ALA A 150 5.88 6.15 -3.22
N ALA A 151 4.84 5.48 -3.70
CA ALA A 151 3.50 5.63 -3.17
C ALA A 151 3.32 4.93 -1.82
N LEU A 152 2.40 5.44 -1.00
CA LEU A 152 1.92 4.76 0.19
C LEU A 152 1.32 3.39 -0.17
N PRO A 153 1.41 2.37 0.72
CA PRO A 153 0.88 1.03 0.47
C PRO A 153 -0.64 1.00 0.21
N THR A 154 -1.39 1.95 0.79
CA THR A 154 -2.81 2.19 0.51
C THR A 154 -3.07 2.50 -0.98
N TYR A 155 -2.08 3.07 -1.68
CA TYR A 155 -2.08 3.29 -3.12
C TYR A 155 -1.25 2.23 -3.86
N SER A 156 -1.83 1.05 -4.05
CA SER A 156 -1.19 -0.06 -4.78
C SER A 156 -1.96 -0.47 -6.02
N ARG A 157 -1.32 -1.24 -6.91
CA ARG A 157 -1.89 -1.76 -8.16
C ARG A 157 -1.98 -3.28 -8.14
N GLY A 158 -2.92 -3.85 -8.91
CA GLY A 158 -3.00 -5.29 -9.12
C GLY A 158 -1.94 -5.84 -10.09
N ALA A 159 -1.14 -4.98 -10.71
CA ALA A 159 -0.03 -5.36 -11.58
C ALA A 159 1.13 -4.37 -11.45
N ALA A 160 2.35 -4.80 -11.77
CA ALA A 160 3.58 -4.00 -11.75
C ALA A 160 3.66 -2.94 -12.88
N VAL A 161 2.54 -2.33 -13.24
CA VAL A 161 2.44 -1.36 -14.35
C VAL A 161 2.92 0.04 -13.98
N ALA A 162 2.99 0.36 -12.69
CA ALA A 162 3.35 1.67 -12.16
C ALA A 162 4.73 1.68 -11.48
N GLN A 163 5.63 0.77 -11.89
CA GLN A 163 6.99 0.66 -11.36
C GLN A 163 7.99 1.13 -12.40
N PHE A 164 8.65 2.24 -12.10
CA PHE A 164 9.63 2.89 -12.97
C PHE A 164 10.94 3.03 -12.22
N LEU A 165 12.00 2.46 -12.80
CA LEU A 165 13.33 2.42 -12.23
C LEU A 165 14.28 2.98 -13.26
N PHE A 166 15.16 3.87 -12.81
CA PHE A 166 16.12 4.56 -13.67
C PHE A 166 17.51 4.44 -13.07
N VAL A 167 18.52 4.31 -13.93
CA VAL A 167 19.93 4.33 -13.53
C VAL A 167 20.65 5.35 -14.39
N ASN A 168 21.20 6.40 -13.78
CA ASN A 168 21.84 7.53 -14.48
C ASN A 168 20.96 8.08 -15.63
N GLY A 169 19.68 8.34 -15.33
CA GLY A 169 18.68 8.83 -16.30
C GLY A 169 18.14 7.79 -17.30
N ARG A 170 18.70 6.58 -17.35
CA ARG A 170 18.25 5.52 -18.26
C ARG A 170 17.13 4.69 -17.63
N PRO A 171 15.96 4.53 -18.29
CA PRO A 171 14.93 3.60 -17.82
C PRO A 171 15.41 2.14 -17.91
N VAL A 172 15.28 1.41 -16.82
CA VAL A 172 15.70 -0.01 -16.72
C VAL A 172 14.55 -0.89 -16.24
N ARG A 173 14.67 -2.19 -16.50
CA ARG A 173 13.78 -3.27 -16.03
C ARG A 173 14.62 -4.37 -15.37
N ASP A 174 15.52 -3.93 -14.50
CA ASP A 174 16.45 -4.82 -13.82
C ASP A 174 15.76 -5.61 -12.69
N LYS A 175 16.08 -6.91 -12.60
CA LYS A 175 15.46 -7.82 -11.62
C LYS A 175 15.91 -7.53 -10.19
N LEU A 176 17.15 -7.08 -9.99
CA LEU A 176 17.65 -6.75 -8.66
C LEU A 176 16.92 -5.52 -8.12
N LEU A 177 16.79 -4.46 -8.93
CA LEU A 177 16.10 -3.24 -8.50
C LEU A 177 14.60 -3.47 -8.26
N THR A 178 13.96 -4.24 -9.14
CA THR A 178 12.54 -4.63 -8.97
C THR A 178 12.36 -5.48 -7.71
N GLY A 179 13.28 -6.42 -7.46
CA GLY A 179 13.29 -7.23 -6.24
C GLY A 179 13.54 -6.41 -4.97
N ALA A 180 14.37 -5.37 -5.05
CA ALA A 180 14.62 -4.44 -3.94
C ALA A 180 13.36 -3.63 -3.60
N LEU A 181 12.68 -3.08 -4.61
CA LEU A 181 11.40 -2.39 -4.44
C LEU A 181 10.35 -3.31 -3.80
N ARG A 182 10.23 -4.56 -4.28
CA ARG A 182 9.31 -5.55 -3.68
C ARG A 182 9.66 -5.86 -2.23
N ALA A 183 10.95 -6.05 -1.91
CA ALA A 183 11.41 -6.34 -0.56
C ALA A 183 11.18 -5.18 0.43
N ALA A 184 11.23 -3.93 -0.06
CA ALA A 184 10.94 -2.75 0.73
C ALA A 184 9.47 -2.70 1.18
N TYR A 185 8.55 -3.14 0.31
CA TYR A 185 7.11 -3.12 0.55
C TYR A 185 6.53 -4.43 1.09
N PHE A 186 7.37 -5.46 1.27
CA PHE A 186 6.92 -6.82 1.60
C PHE A 186 6.06 -6.88 2.87
N ASP A 187 6.43 -6.09 3.89
CA ASP A 187 5.70 -5.99 5.17
C ASP A 187 4.38 -5.19 5.11
N PHE A 188 4.08 -4.55 3.97
CA PHE A 188 3.02 -3.54 3.84
C PHE A 188 2.04 -3.83 2.70
N LEU A 189 2.28 -4.83 1.86
CA LEU A 189 1.44 -5.15 0.71
C LEU A 189 1.18 -6.64 0.65
N SER A 190 -0.06 -6.99 0.32
CA SER A 190 -0.40 -8.38 -0.02
C SER A 190 0.37 -8.85 -1.26
N ARG A 191 0.54 -10.18 -1.38
CA ARG A 191 1.40 -10.81 -2.40
C ARG A 191 1.02 -10.48 -3.85
N ASP A 192 -0.25 -10.21 -4.11
CA ASP A 192 -0.87 -9.87 -5.39
C ASP A 192 -0.88 -8.36 -5.70
N ARG A 193 -0.39 -7.54 -4.76
CA ARG A 193 -0.36 -6.08 -4.90
C ARG A 193 1.06 -5.58 -5.16
N HIS A 194 1.11 -4.51 -5.94
CA HIS A 194 2.35 -3.92 -6.41
C HIS A 194 2.41 -2.44 -6.02
N PRO A 195 3.53 -1.97 -5.46
CA PRO A 195 3.70 -0.55 -5.19
C PRO A 195 3.81 0.23 -6.50
N ALA A 196 3.34 1.48 -6.47
CA ALA A 196 3.62 2.46 -7.51
C ALA A 196 4.85 3.28 -7.10
N ALA A 197 5.85 3.37 -7.96
CA ALA A 197 7.08 4.12 -7.66
C ALA A 197 7.79 4.56 -8.95
N ALA A 198 8.48 5.69 -8.86
CA ALA A 198 9.43 6.19 -9.84
C ALA A 198 10.74 6.54 -9.10
N LEU A 199 11.74 5.68 -9.23
CA LEU A 199 13.00 5.78 -8.49
C LEU A 199 14.18 5.92 -9.43
N PHE A 200 15.09 6.82 -9.08
CA PHE A 200 16.27 7.20 -9.84
C PHE A 200 17.50 6.86 -9.02
N VAL A 201 18.32 5.96 -9.55
CA VAL A 201 19.60 5.58 -8.96
C VAL A 201 20.69 6.30 -9.73
N GLU A 202 21.46 7.13 -9.04
CA GLU A 202 22.61 7.83 -9.60
C GLU A 202 23.90 7.27 -8.97
N CYS A 203 24.89 6.98 -9.81
CA CYS A 203 26.19 6.47 -9.36
C CYS A 203 27.27 6.75 -10.41
N ASP A 204 28.54 6.65 -10.00
CA ASP A 204 29.66 6.71 -10.93
C ASP A 204 29.46 5.67 -12.06
N PRO A 205 29.50 6.08 -13.34
CA PRO A 205 29.38 5.16 -14.48
C PRO A 205 30.36 3.97 -14.46
N HIS A 206 31.48 4.03 -13.75
CA HIS A 206 32.41 2.91 -13.59
C HIS A 206 31.92 1.83 -12.61
N LEU A 207 30.90 2.13 -11.81
CA LEU A 207 30.28 1.20 -10.86
C LEU A 207 29.09 0.45 -11.46
N VAL A 208 28.70 0.75 -12.70
CA VAL A 208 27.58 0.11 -13.38
C VAL A 208 27.90 -0.24 -14.83
N ASP A 209 27.76 -1.52 -15.16
CA ASP A 209 27.84 -1.99 -16.54
C ASP A 209 26.44 -1.95 -17.18
N VAL A 210 26.30 -1.12 -18.22
CA VAL A 210 25.06 -0.98 -19.02
C VAL A 210 25.07 -1.85 -20.27
N ASN A 211 26.19 -2.49 -20.61
CA ASN A 211 26.36 -3.31 -21.81
C ASN A 211 25.98 -4.78 -21.58
N VAL A 212 24.95 -5.02 -20.77
CA VAL A 212 24.49 -6.37 -20.40
C VAL A 212 23.40 -6.86 -21.34
N HIS A 213 22.57 -5.95 -21.86
CA HIS A 213 21.44 -6.28 -22.74
C HIS A 213 21.49 -5.45 -24.04
N PRO A 214 21.12 -5.99 -25.22
CA PRO A 214 21.15 -5.24 -26.48
C PRO A 214 20.34 -3.92 -26.45
N ALA A 215 19.16 -3.96 -25.82
CA ALA A 215 18.31 -2.79 -25.61
C ALA A 215 18.70 -1.93 -24.38
N LYS A 216 19.76 -2.33 -23.65
CA LYS A 216 20.28 -1.64 -22.45
C LYS A 216 19.21 -1.43 -21.37
N SER A 217 18.28 -2.38 -21.28
CA SER A 217 17.18 -2.38 -20.30
C SER A 217 17.60 -3.02 -18.97
N GLU A 218 18.73 -3.72 -18.94
CA GLU A 218 19.29 -4.36 -17.76
C GLU A 218 20.68 -3.78 -17.51
N VAL A 219 21.07 -3.74 -16.24
CA VAL A 219 22.36 -3.20 -15.80
C VAL A 219 22.96 -4.14 -14.76
N ARG A 220 24.29 -4.10 -14.64
CA ARG A 220 24.99 -4.85 -13.60
C ARG A 220 25.83 -3.90 -12.77
N PHE A 221 25.43 -3.73 -11.51
CA PHE A 221 26.24 -3.00 -10.54
C PHE A 221 27.47 -3.82 -10.17
N ARG A 222 28.60 -3.14 -9.97
CA ARG A 222 29.82 -3.72 -9.41
C ARG A 222 29.56 -4.29 -8.02
N GLU A 223 28.80 -3.55 -7.21
CA GLU A 223 28.42 -3.91 -5.84
C GLU A 223 26.89 -3.94 -5.68
N PRO A 224 26.23 -5.02 -6.13
CA PRO A 224 24.76 -5.13 -6.15
C PRO A 224 24.12 -5.01 -4.76
N GLY A 225 24.83 -5.42 -3.70
CA GLY A 225 24.36 -5.36 -2.33
C GLY A 225 24.11 -3.94 -1.83
N ILE A 226 24.96 -2.98 -2.22
CA ILE A 226 24.84 -1.57 -1.81
C ILE A 226 23.59 -0.95 -2.44
N ALA A 227 23.43 -1.09 -3.77
CA ALA A 227 22.27 -0.56 -4.48
C ALA A 227 20.94 -1.16 -3.96
N ARG A 228 20.90 -2.49 -3.76
CA ARG A 228 19.73 -3.16 -3.17
C ARG A 228 19.46 -2.66 -1.74
N GLY A 229 20.50 -2.60 -0.91
CA GLY A 229 20.39 -2.18 0.49
C GLY A 229 19.91 -0.73 0.63
N LEU A 230 20.43 0.17 -0.21
CA LEU A 230 20.00 1.57 -0.27
C LEU A 230 18.51 1.69 -0.60
N ILE A 231 18.04 1.02 -1.65
CA ILE A 231 16.61 1.05 -2.03
C ILE A 231 15.72 0.50 -0.90
N VAL A 232 16.08 -0.65 -0.34
CA VAL A 232 15.29 -1.26 0.73
C VAL A 232 15.24 -0.39 1.97
N SER A 233 16.38 0.11 2.44
CA SER A 233 16.47 0.92 3.66
C SER A 233 15.79 2.28 3.50
N ALA A 234 16.03 3.00 2.40
CA ALA A 234 15.44 4.32 2.17
C ALA A 234 13.92 4.26 2.05
N LEU A 235 13.38 3.27 1.32
CA LEU A 235 11.94 3.09 1.21
C LEU A 235 11.31 2.68 2.54
N ARG A 236 11.93 1.75 3.29
CA ARG A 236 11.41 1.35 4.61
C ARG A 236 11.40 2.52 5.59
N GLN A 237 12.45 3.34 5.59
CA GLN A 237 12.50 4.54 6.40
C GLN A 237 11.39 5.53 6.02
N ALA A 238 11.23 5.85 4.74
CA ALA A 238 10.18 6.75 4.28
C ALA A 238 8.77 6.23 4.61
N LEU A 239 8.54 4.92 4.48
CA LEU A 239 7.27 4.28 4.84
C LEU A 239 7.03 4.29 6.36
N ALA A 240 8.09 4.13 7.18
CA ALA A 240 8.00 4.25 8.63
C ALA A 240 7.55 5.65 9.05
N GLU A 241 8.22 6.68 8.54
CA GLU A 241 7.92 8.08 8.82
C GLU A 241 6.51 8.49 8.33
N ALA A 242 6.01 7.84 7.27
CA ALA A 242 4.71 8.13 6.69
C ALA A 242 3.56 7.27 7.22
N GLY A 243 3.82 6.24 8.04
CA GLY A 243 2.79 5.37 8.60
C GLY A 243 1.70 6.13 9.35
N HIS A 244 2.05 7.25 9.99
CA HIS A 244 1.10 8.16 10.63
C HIS A 244 0.25 8.99 9.65
N ARG A 245 0.75 9.26 8.43
CA ARG A 245 0.09 10.06 7.39
C ARG A 245 -0.90 9.28 6.53
N ALA A 246 -0.78 7.95 6.44
CA ALA A 246 -1.63 7.12 5.58
C ALA A 246 -3.14 7.15 5.93
N SER A 247 -3.49 7.62 7.13
CA SER A 247 -4.87 7.77 7.58
C SER A 247 -5.64 8.87 6.82
N THR A 248 -4.96 9.93 6.37
CA THR A 248 -5.61 11.12 5.81
C THR A 248 -6.19 10.93 4.40
N THR A 249 -5.63 10.02 3.58
CA THR A 249 -6.13 9.77 2.23
C THR A 249 -7.37 8.88 2.23
N VAL A 250 -7.43 7.92 3.17
CA VAL A 250 -8.65 7.13 3.43
C VAL A 250 -9.72 7.99 4.07
N ALA A 251 -9.36 8.94 4.93
CA ALA A 251 -10.28 9.92 5.51
C ALA A 251 -11.05 10.70 4.44
N GLY A 252 -10.34 11.24 3.43
CA GLY A 252 -10.98 11.97 2.33
C GLY A 252 -11.97 11.12 1.53
N ALA A 253 -11.63 9.85 1.26
CA ALA A 253 -12.52 8.91 0.58
C ALA A 253 -13.73 8.52 1.44
N ALA A 254 -13.53 8.30 2.75
CA ALA A 254 -14.60 8.02 3.70
C ALA A 254 -15.57 9.21 3.83
N LEU A 255 -15.05 10.43 3.97
CA LEU A 255 -15.82 11.67 3.98
C LEU A 255 -16.62 11.87 2.69
N GLY A 256 -16.03 11.57 1.53
CA GLY A 256 -16.74 11.62 0.24
C GLY A 256 -17.83 10.55 0.09
N ALA A 257 -17.74 9.43 0.83
CA ALA A 257 -18.76 8.39 0.88
C ALA A 257 -19.94 8.74 1.81
N PHE A 258 -19.72 9.59 2.81
CA PHE A 258 -20.80 10.17 3.61
C PHE A 258 -21.63 11.12 2.74
N ARG A 259 -22.80 10.64 2.31
CA ARG A 259 -23.77 11.47 1.61
C ARG A 259 -24.71 12.08 2.65
N PRO A 260 -24.81 13.41 2.76
CA PRO A 260 -25.94 14.00 3.49
C PRO A 260 -27.21 13.46 2.84
N GLU A 261 -28.11 12.93 3.67
CA GLU A 261 -29.40 12.47 3.18
C GLU A 261 -30.07 13.67 2.50
N THR A 262 -30.22 13.62 1.17
CA THR A 262 -30.91 14.69 0.43
C THR A 262 -32.30 14.80 1.05
N PRO A 263 -32.70 15.96 1.60
CA PRO A 263 -34.02 16.07 2.18
C PRO A 263 -35.04 15.77 1.09
N GLY A 264 -35.63 14.57 1.14
CA GLY A 264 -36.82 14.27 0.37
C GLY A 264 -37.92 15.27 0.76
N PRO A 265 -38.97 15.44 -0.07
CA PRO A 265 -40.10 16.25 0.34
C PRO A 265 -40.54 15.79 1.73
N ALA A 266 -40.64 16.74 2.67
CA ALA A 266 -40.94 16.47 4.07
C ALA A 266 -42.06 15.43 4.12
N ARG A 267 -41.77 14.22 4.62
CA ARG A 267 -42.81 13.24 4.89
C ARG A 267 -43.67 13.88 5.97
N VAL A 268 -44.82 14.40 5.55
CA VAL A 268 -45.88 14.79 6.48
C VAL A 268 -46.28 13.50 7.18
N TYR A 269 -45.70 13.26 8.35
CA TYR A 269 -46.20 12.26 9.28
C TYR A 269 -47.59 12.74 9.70
N GLN A 270 -48.62 12.35 8.96
CA GLN A 270 -49.97 12.26 9.51
C GLN A 270 -49.92 11.12 10.53
N MET A 271 -49.54 11.44 11.77
CA MET A 271 -49.92 10.58 12.87
C MET A 271 -51.43 10.61 12.97
N ASP A 272 -52.07 9.45 12.88
CA ASP A 272 -53.44 9.27 13.37
C ASP A 272 -53.44 9.64 14.85
N ARG A 273 -53.92 10.85 15.14
CA ARG A 273 -54.13 11.29 16.52
C ARG A 273 -55.30 10.50 17.06
N PRO A 274 -55.16 9.82 18.21
CA PRO A 274 -56.29 9.16 18.86
C PRO A 274 -57.40 10.19 19.07
N SER A 275 -58.65 9.78 18.85
CA SER A 275 -59.80 10.66 19.07
C SER A 275 -59.81 11.17 20.52
N LEU A 276 -60.38 12.35 20.75
CA LEU A 276 -60.53 12.91 22.09
C LEU A 276 -61.22 11.94 23.07
N GLY A 277 -62.10 11.06 22.56
CA GLY A 277 -62.72 9.98 23.34
C GLY A 277 -61.73 8.90 23.78
N ALA A 278 -60.84 8.44 22.89
CA ALA A 278 -59.82 7.45 23.22
C ALA A 278 -58.83 7.95 24.28
N ARG A 279 -58.47 9.25 24.21
CA ARG A 279 -57.63 9.89 25.23
C ARG A 279 -58.33 10.02 26.58
N ARG A 280 -59.63 10.29 26.61
CA ARG A 280 -60.39 10.38 27.86
C ARG A 280 -60.48 9.03 28.57
N LEU A 281 -60.76 7.97 27.81
CA LEU A 281 -60.85 6.61 28.33
C LEU A 281 -59.52 6.13 28.94
N SER A 282 -58.38 6.46 28.33
CA SER A 282 -57.07 6.11 28.87
C SER A 282 -56.74 6.83 30.18
N TYR A 283 -57.21 8.08 30.35
CA TYR A 283 -57.03 8.80 31.61
C TYR A 283 -57.97 8.29 32.72
N GLU A 284 -59.18 7.83 32.38
CA GLU A 284 -60.09 7.18 33.34
C GLU A 284 -59.58 5.80 33.79
N ILE A 285 -58.96 5.03 32.90
CA ILE A 285 -58.39 3.70 33.23
C ILE A 285 -57.09 3.82 34.07
N GLN A 286 -56.37 4.94 33.95
CA GLN A 286 -55.15 5.20 34.72
C GLN A 286 -55.40 6.02 36.00
N ALA A 287 -56.64 6.44 36.26
CA ALA A 287 -56.97 7.11 37.50
C ALA A 287 -56.93 6.09 38.65
N PRO A 288 -56.20 6.38 39.75
CA PRO A 288 -56.17 5.48 40.90
C PRO A 288 -57.56 5.37 41.53
N ASP A 289 -57.98 4.13 41.81
CA ASP A 289 -59.27 3.80 42.40
C ASP A 289 -59.38 4.39 43.82
N PRO A 290 -60.34 5.28 44.11
CA PRO A 290 -60.50 5.89 45.43
C PRO A 290 -60.84 4.89 46.55
N GLU A 291 -61.23 3.65 46.22
CA GLU A 291 -61.66 2.65 47.22
C GLU A 291 -60.53 1.73 47.73
N THR A 292 -59.29 1.91 47.26
CA THR A 292 -58.13 1.23 47.86
C THR A 292 -57.29 2.21 48.68
N GLY A 293 -57.51 2.17 50.01
CA GLY A 293 -56.80 2.97 50.99
C GLY A 293 -55.27 2.78 50.99
N PRO A 294 -54.52 3.65 51.70
CA PRO A 294 -53.08 3.89 51.50
C PRO A 294 -52.12 2.77 51.96
N ASP A 295 -52.56 1.53 52.12
CA ASP A 295 -51.81 0.50 52.85
C ASP A 295 -51.19 -0.64 52.01
N PHE A 296 -51.10 -0.50 50.68
CA PHE A 296 -50.30 -1.43 49.86
C PHE A 296 -49.14 -0.73 49.13
N GLY A 297 -48.33 -0.01 49.92
CA GLY A 297 -47.00 0.43 49.52
C GLY A 297 -45.95 -0.63 49.79
N PHE A 298 -45.55 -1.42 48.79
CA PHE A 298 -44.30 -2.19 48.81
C PHE A 298 -43.08 -1.27 48.56
N ALA A 299 -43.02 -0.15 49.29
CA ALA A 299 -41.98 0.87 49.10
C ALA A 299 -40.86 0.84 50.16
N GLU A 300 -40.92 0.00 51.19
CA GLU A 300 -39.98 0.08 52.32
C GLU A 300 -39.36 -1.24 52.83
N ALA A 301 -39.28 -2.29 52.01
CA ALA A 301 -38.55 -3.50 52.42
C ALA A 301 -37.60 -4.01 51.33
N ASN A 302 -36.29 -3.94 51.65
CA ASN A 302 -35.12 -4.37 50.87
C ASN A 302 -34.54 -3.38 49.85
N GLN A 303 -33.92 -2.31 50.35
CA GLN A 303 -32.78 -1.70 49.67
C GLN A 303 -31.48 -2.38 50.15
N PRO A 304 -30.76 -3.14 49.30
CA PRO A 304 -29.44 -3.62 49.67
C PRO A 304 -28.47 -2.43 49.76
N SER A 305 -27.98 -2.15 50.98
CA SER A 305 -26.93 -1.15 51.19
C SER A 305 -25.59 -1.70 50.71
N ALA A 306 -25.32 -1.60 49.41
CA ALA A 306 -23.97 -1.73 48.89
C ALA A 306 -23.18 -0.47 49.27
N ARG A 307 -21.99 -0.65 49.84
CA ARG A 307 -21.05 0.46 50.08
C ARG A 307 -20.67 1.06 48.73
N TRP A 308 -21.19 2.25 48.42
CA TRP A 308 -20.77 3.05 47.27
C TRP A 308 -19.49 3.78 47.64
N GLU A 309 -18.37 3.31 47.10
CA GLU A 309 -17.13 4.07 47.09
C GLU A 309 -17.24 5.07 45.92
N PRO A 310 -17.18 6.39 46.16
CA PRO A 310 -17.22 7.35 45.07
C PRO A 310 -15.99 7.12 44.19
N ALA A 311 -16.20 6.62 42.98
CA ALA A 311 -15.18 6.60 41.95
C ALA A 311 -14.67 8.05 41.80
N GLN A 312 -13.39 8.28 42.05
CA GLN A 312 -12.77 9.56 41.76
C GLN A 312 -13.10 9.94 40.31
N PRO A 313 -13.52 11.18 40.03
CA PRO A 313 -13.84 11.57 38.67
C PRO A 313 -12.60 11.37 37.79
N ALA A 314 -12.70 10.48 36.81
CA ALA A 314 -11.67 10.25 35.78
C ALA A 314 -11.51 11.45 34.83
N GLU A 315 -11.87 12.67 35.24
CA GLU A 315 -11.80 13.88 34.42
C GLU A 315 -10.35 14.31 34.16
N ALA A 316 -9.45 14.13 35.14
CA ALA A 316 -8.03 14.43 34.98
C ALA A 316 -7.33 13.45 34.01
N ASP A 317 -7.75 12.19 33.96
CA ASP A 317 -7.16 11.16 33.09
C ASP A 317 -7.73 11.21 31.66
N ARG A 318 -8.99 11.66 31.52
CA ARG A 318 -9.65 11.91 30.23
C ARG A 318 -9.02 13.07 29.44
N THR A 319 -8.72 14.18 30.11
CA THR A 319 -8.08 15.33 29.46
C THR A 319 -6.64 15.03 29.04
N ALA A 320 -5.89 14.26 29.83
CA ALA A 320 -4.53 13.83 29.47
C ALA A 320 -4.48 12.84 28.29
N THR A 321 -5.53 12.03 28.09
CA THR A 321 -5.62 11.06 26.98
C THR A 321 -6.12 11.67 25.67
N GLU A 322 -6.89 12.77 25.72
CA GLU A 322 -7.35 13.51 24.53
C GLU A 322 -6.20 14.20 23.77
N HIS A 323 -5.14 14.63 24.46
CA HIS A 323 -3.95 15.27 23.87
C HIS A 323 -2.96 14.28 23.22
N ARG A 324 -3.32 13.01 23.12
CA ARG A 324 -2.48 11.98 22.52
C ARG A 324 -2.85 11.76 21.04
N PRO A 325 -1.92 11.26 20.19
CA PRO A 325 -2.16 11.10 18.75
C PRO A 325 -3.43 10.34 18.36
N LEU A 326 -3.76 9.23 19.04
CA LEU A 326 -4.99 8.47 18.78
C LEU A 326 -6.13 8.81 19.77
N GLY A 327 -5.92 9.79 20.65
CA GLY A 327 -6.94 10.32 21.54
C GLY A 327 -7.46 9.34 22.60
N ALA A 328 -8.60 9.70 23.20
CA ALA A 328 -9.24 8.93 24.25
C ALA A 328 -10.35 8.03 23.68
N ALA A 329 -10.29 6.73 23.95
CA ALA A 329 -11.34 5.79 23.53
C ALA A 329 -12.70 6.17 24.16
N ARG A 330 -13.74 6.26 23.32
CA ARG A 330 -15.11 6.62 23.72
C ARG A 330 -16.09 5.47 23.60
N ALA A 331 -15.95 4.64 22.57
CA ALA A 331 -16.88 3.53 22.33
C ALA A 331 -16.21 2.36 21.61
N HIS A 332 -16.68 1.15 21.92
CA HIS A 332 -16.43 -0.04 21.12
C HIS A 332 -17.70 -0.40 20.36
N LEU A 333 -17.69 -0.25 19.04
CA LEU A 333 -18.83 -0.44 18.16
C LEU A 333 -18.69 -1.75 17.37
N HIS A 334 -19.80 -2.48 17.28
CA HIS A 334 -19.90 -3.74 16.54
C HIS A 334 -18.81 -4.77 16.91
N GLU A 335 -18.30 -4.68 18.14
CA GLU A 335 -17.26 -5.57 18.67
C GLU A 335 -15.96 -5.62 17.86
N ASN A 336 -15.77 -4.65 16.94
CA ASN A 336 -14.63 -4.58 16.02
C ASN A 336 -14.01 -3.17 15.95
N TYR A 337 -14.78 -2.11 16.16
CA TYR A 337 -14.33 -0.75 15.91
C TYR A 337 -14.23 0.06 17.20
N ILE A 338 -13.07 0.67 17.45
CA ILE A 338 -12.91 1.64 18.53
C ILE A 338 -13.09 3.03 17.94
N VAL A 339 -14.00 3.81 18.55
CA VAL A 339 -14.12 5.25 18.27
C VAL A 339 -13.40 5.99 19.38
N ALA A 340 -12.41 6.79 19.01
CA ALA A 340 -11.62 7.61 19.91
C ALA A 340 -11.78 9.09 19.57
N GLN A 341 -11.80 9.95 20.57
CA GLN A 341 -11.84 11.40 20.41
C GLN A 341 -10.43 11.96 20.53
N THR A 342 -9.98 12.71 19.51
CA THR A 342 -8.73 13.47 19.54
C THR A 342 -9.01 14.94 19.88
N GLU A 343 -7.95 15.73 20.06
CA GLU A 343 -8.05 17.17 20.31
C GLU A 343 -8.78 17.92 19.16
N ASP A 344 -8.61 17.47 17.92
CA ASP A 344 -9.07 18.16 16.71
C ASP A 344 -10.06 17.34 15.85
N GLY A 345 -10.63 16.26 16.40
CA GLY A 345 -11.54 15.39 15.66
C GLY A 345 -11.86 14.06 16.35
N MET A 346 -11.99 13.02 15.53
CA MET A 346 -12.16 11.64 16.01
C MET A 346 -11.39 10.65 15.13
N VAL A 347 -11.05 9.51 15.71
CA VAL A 347 -10.40 8.39 15.01
C VAL A 347 -11.26 7.14 15.15
N ILE A 348 -11.42 6.42 14.03
CA ILE A 348 -12.07 5.12 13.98
C ILE A 348 -10.99 4.07 13.73
N VAL A 349 -10.82 3.15 14.67
CA VAL A 349 -9.80 2.09 14.64
C VAL A 349 -10.46 0.74 14.43
N ASP A 350 -9.94 -0.05 13.49
CA ASP A 350 -10.22 -1.49 13.40
C ASP A 350 -9.37 -2.21 14.44
N ALA A 351 -10.00 -2.59 15.56
CA ALA A 351 -9.31 -3.18 16.70
C ALA A 351 -8.68 -4.54 16.36
N HIS A 352 -9.31 -5.30 15.47
CA HIS A 352 -8.81 -6.59 15.03
C HIS A 352 -7.54 -6.43 14.20
N ALA A 353 -7.60 -5.63 13.13
CA ALA A 353 -6.45 -5.38 12.27
C ALA A 353 -5.28 -4.69 13.01
N ALA A 354 -5.60 -3.79 13.96
CA ALA A 354 -4.60 -3.19 14.83
C ALA A 354 -3.90 -4.23 15.70
N HIS A 355 -4.64 -5.10 16.38
CA HIS A 355 -4.05 -6.11 17.27
C HIS A 355 -3.24 -7.16 16.51
N GLU A 356 -3.68 -7.57 15.31
CA GLU A 356 -2.89 -8.41 14.40
C GLU A 356 -1.54 -7.77 14.08
N ARG A 357 -1.54 -6.48 13.72
CA ARG A 357 -0.30 -5.77 13.38
C ARG A 357 0.63 -5.67 14.58
N LEU A 358 0.09 -5.36 15.75
CA LEU A 358 0.84 -5.29 17.01
C LEU A 358 1.51 -6.63 17.35
N ASN A 359 0.76 -7.73 17.26
CA ASN A 359 1.30 -9.07 17.52
C ASN A 359 2.39 -9.45 16.50
N TYR A 360 2.19 -9.14 15.22
CA TYR A 360 3.18 -9.39 14.18
C TYR A 360 4.50 -8.65 14.45
N GLU A 361 4.45 -7.36 14.77
CA GLU A 361 5.65 -6.57 15.07
C GLU A 361 6.36 -7.07 16.33
N LYS A 362 5.62 -7.46 17.38
CA LYS A 362 6.22 -8.05 18.59
C LYS A 362 6.88 -9.40 18.31
N LEU A 363 6.22 -10.29 17.56
CA LEU A 363 6.78 -11.57 17.16
C LEU A 363 8.07 -11.38 16.36
N LYS A 364 8.07 -10.43 15.42
CA LYS A 364 9.25 -10.08 14.62
C LYS A 364 10.39 -9.54 15.48
N ALA A 365 10.10 -8.68 16.45
CA ALA A 365 11.08 -8.15 17.38
C ALA A 365 11.70 -9.26 18.26
N GLN A 366 10.88 -10.19 18.77
CA GLN A 366 11.39 -11.34 19.53
C GLN A 366 12.25 -12.27 18.67
N MET A 367 11.79 -12.58 17.45
CA MET A 367 12.51 -13.42 16.50
C MET A 367 13.88 -12.85 16.15
N ALA A 368 13.98 -11.52 15.97
CA ALA A 368 15.24 -10.84 15.69
C ALA A 368 16.20 -10.81 16.89
N ALA A 369 15.68 -10.84 18.12
CA ALA A 369 16.49 -10.82 19.34
C ALA A 369 17.03 -12.20 19.70
N ASN A 370 16.16 -13.15 20.07
CA ASN A 370 16.54 -14.45 20.62
C ASN A 370 15.62 -15.62 20.20
N GLY A 371 14.71 -15.40 19.23
CA GLY A 371 13.61 -16.32 18.95
C GLY A 371 12.35 -15.95 19.74
N VAL A 372 11.20 -16.47 19.30
CA VAL A 372 9.90 -16.21 19.92
C VAL A 372 9.72 -17.10 21.14
N ALA A 373 9.28 -16.51 22.26
CA ALA A 373 9.04 -17.27 23.48
C ALA A 373 7.90 -18.28 23.29
N ALA A 374 8.12 -19.53 23.68
CA ALA A 374 7.14 -20.61 23.57
C ALA A 374 6.41 -20.84 24.90
N GLN A 375 5.15 -21.23 24.82
CA GLN A 375 4.32 -21.70 25.93
C GLN A 375 3.98 -23.17 25.71
N ALA A 376 4.42 -24.04 26.64
CA ALA A 376 4.08 -25.45 26.59
C ALA A 376 2.58 -25.67 26.86
N LEU A 377 1.96 -26.53 26.05
CA LEU A 377 0.59 -26.99 26.24
C LEU A 377 0.56 -28.03 27.36
N LEU A 378 -0.45 -27.96 28.22
CA LEU A 378 -0.65 -28.95 29.29
C LEU A 378 -0.88 -30.36 28.71
N ILE A 379 -1.56 -30.42 27.56
CA ILE A 379 -1.83 -31.64 26.80
C ILE A 379 -1.43 -31.33 25.36
N PRO A 380 -0.50 -32.10 24.76
CA PRO A 380 -0.16 -31.95 23.36
C PRO A 380 -1.39 -32.11 22.46
N GLU A 381 -1.56 -31.21 21.49
CA GLU A 381 -2.65 -31.27 20.52
C GLU A 381 -2.20 -32.09 19.31
N ILE A 382 -2.93 -33.15 18.97
CA ILE A 382 -2.61 -34.02 17.83
C ILE A 382 -3.35 -33.50 16.59
N VAL A 383 -2.61 -33.16 15.56
CA VAL A 383 -3.15 -32.65 14.30
C VAL A 383 -2.96 -33.69 13.20
N GLU A 384 -4.07 -34.22 12.68
CA GLU A 384 -4.08 -35.16 11.57
C GLU A 384 -3.89 -34.43 10.23
N LEU A 385 -2.93 -34.91 9.44
CA LEU A 385 -2.44 -34.30 8.20
C LEU A 385 -2.20 -35.37 7.12
N SER A 386 -1.96 -34.94 5.88
CA SER A 386 -1.42 -35.87 4.87
C SER A 386 0.04 -36.23 5.21
N GLU A 387 0.53 -37.38 4.74
CA GLU A 387 1.94 -37.78 4.93
C GLU A 387 2.92 -36.74 4.36
N ALA A 388 2.54 -36.09 3.25
CA ALA A 388 3.35 -35.05 2.62
C ALA A 388 3.40 -33.78 3.49
N ASP A 389 2.27 -33.35 4.05
CA ASP A 389 2.18 -32.13 4.87
C ASP A 389 2.87 -32.32 6.22
N ALA A 390 2.65 -33.47 6.86
CA ALA A 390 3.33 -33.82 8.10
C ALA A 390 4.85 -33.79 7.89
N ARG A 391 5.34 -34.37 6.80
CA ARG A 391 6.76 -34.36 6.47
C ARG A 391 7.30 -32.94 6.21
N MET A 392 6.56 -32.12 5.47
CA MET A 392 6.94 -30.73 5.21
C MET A 392 7.13 -29.93 6.50
N LEU A 393 6.22 -30.06 7.46
CA LEU A 393 6.33 -29.37 8.74
C LEU A 393 7.47 -29.90 9.59
N ILE A 394 7.64 -31.22 9.66
CA ILE A 394 8.72 -31.84 10.43
C ILE A 394 10.10 -31.48 9.87
N ASP A 395 10.24 -31.36 8.54
CA ASP A 395 11.46 -30.87 7.89
C ASP A 395 11.78 -29.41 8.28
N MET A 396 10.80 -28.65 8.78
CA MET A 396 10.92 -27.27 9.28
C MET A 396 10.77 -27.15 10.80
N ALA A 397 10.78 -28.26 11.55
CA ALA A 397 10.49 -28.26 12.99
C ALA A 397 11.41 -27.33 13.79
N ASP A 398 12.72 -27.29 13.47
CA ASP A 398 13.68 -26.42 14.14
C ASP A 398 13.38 -24.93 13.89
N ASP A 399 12.98 -24.57 12.67
CA ASP A 399 12.60 -23.19 12.33
C ASP A 399 11.29 -22.79 13.02
N LEU A 400 10.31 -23.70 13.09
CA LEU A 400 9.06 -23.48 13.80
C LEU A 400 9.26 -23.39 15.32
N ALA A 401 10.19 -24.17 15.88
CA ALA A 401 10.54 -24.09 17.30
C ALA A 401 11.14 -22.71 17.65
N ARG A 402 11.97 -22.13 16.77
CA ARG A 402 12.46 -20.74 16.93
C ARG A 402 11.36 -19.68 16.85
N LEU A 403 10.23 -20.02 16.24
CA LEU A 403 9.02 -19.23 16.17
C LEU A 403 8.07 -19.50 17.35
N GLY A 404 8.48 -20.30 18.33
CA GLY A 404 7.68 -20.65 19.49
C GLY A 404 6.64 -21.76 19.23
N LEU A 405 6.70 -22.42 18.07
CA LEU A 405 5.81 -23.52 17.70
C LEU A 405 6.58 -24.85 17.74
N GLY A 406 6.48 -25.55 18.87
CA GLY A 406 7.13 -26.84 19.08
C GLY A 406 6.28 -27.98 18.55
N ILE A 407 6.76 -28.68 17.52
CA ILE A 407 6.07 -29.82 16.90
C ILE A 407 6.93 -31.09 16.87
N GLU A 408 6.29 -32.24 16.98
CA GLU A 408 6.93 -33.56 16.93
C GLU A 408 6.14 -34.53 16.04
N PRO A 409 6.81 -35.52 15.42
CA PRO A 409 6.12 -36.50 14.59
C PRO A 409 5.23 -37.42 15.45
N PHE A 410 4.03 -37.71 14.96
CA PHE A 410 3.09 -38.63 15.62
C PHE A 410 2.42 -39.55 14.61
N GLY A 411 2.89 -40.81 14.51
CA GLY A 411 2.21 -41.83 13.68
C GLY A 411 2.28 -41.64 12.16
N GLY A 412 3.19 -40.81 11.63
CA GLY A 412 3.50 -40.68 10.19
C GLY A 412 2.55 -39.79 9.39
N SER A 413 1.26 -39.75 9.75
CA SER A 413 0.24 -38.86 9.15
C SER A 413 -0.36 -37.88 10.17
N ALA A 414 0.34 -37.62 11.27
CA ALA A 414 -0.03 -36.60 12.23
C ALA A 414 1.22 -36.01 12.88
N ILE A 415 1.03 -34.82 13.46
CA ILE A 415 2.04 -34.17 14.31
C ILE A 415 1.43 -33.88 15.67
N ALA A 416 2.27 -33.89 16.70
CA ALA A 416 1.91 -33.44 18.04
C ALA A 416 2.45 -32.03 18.24
N VAL A 417 1.56 -31.06 18.47
CA VAL A 417 1.94 -29.71 18.89
C VAL A 417 2.11 -29.71 20.40
N ARG A 418 3.31 -29.35 20.87
CA ARG A 418 3.65 -29.29 22.30
C ARG A 418 3.77 -27.87 22.82
N GLU A 419 4.15 -26.93 21.97
CA GLU A 419 4.37 -25.55 22.36
C GLU A 419 3.77 -24.60 21.33
N THR A 420 3.20 -23.49 21.78
CA THR A 420 2.70 -22.41 20.92
C THR A 420 3.33 -21.08 21.32
N PRO A 421 3.35 -20.06 20.44
CA PRO A 421 3.97 -18.78 20.77
C PRO A 421 3.28 -18.11 21.96
N ALA A 422 4.02 -17.90 23.06
CA ALA A 422 3.47 -17.43 24.34
C ALA A 422 2.77 -16.07 24.23
N ILE A 423 3.25 -15.22 23.32
CA ILE A 423 2.72 -13.87 23.10
C ILE A 423 1.30 -13.85 22.54
N LEU A 424 0.88 -14.92 21.85
CA LEU A 424 -0.45 -15.05 21.26
C LEU A 424 -1.49 -15.53 22.27
N GLY A 425 -1.05 -15.99 23.46
CA GLY A 425 -1.93 -16.52 24.48
C GLY A 425 -2.69 -17.78 24.03
N PRO A 426 -3.92 -18.00 24.54
CA PRO A 426 -4.72 -19.18 24.20
C PRO A 426 -5.19 -19.16 22.74
N LEU A 427 -4.68 -20.10 21.93
CA LEU A 427 -5.04 -20.27 20.51
C LEU A 427 -5.36 -21.73 20.17
N ASN A 428 -5.96 -21.96 19.00
CA ASN A 428 -6.24 -23.29 18.48
C ASN A 428 -5.04 -23.75 17.63
N ALA A 429 -4.29 -24.76 18.11
CA ALA A 429 -3.05 -25.15 17.46
C ALA A 429 -3.28 -25.84 16.12
N GLU A 430 -4.33 -26.65 16.00
CA GLU A 430 -4.73 -27.28 14.74
C GLU A 430 -4.94 -26.26 13.62
N THR A 431 -5.71 -25.20 13.87
CA THR A 431 -6.02 -24.18 12.85
C THR A 431 -4.76 -23.40 12.46
N LEU A 432 -3.93 -23.04 13.44
CA LEU A 432 -2.64 -22.38 13.18
C LEU A 432 -1.74 -23.25 12.27
N VAL A 433 -1.62 -24.54 12.56
CA VAL A 433 -0.82 -25.48 11.78
C VAL A 433 -1.35 -25.59 10.34
N ARG A 434 -2.66 -25.69 10.15
CA ARG A 434 -3.30 -25.78 8.83
C ARG A 434 -3.09 -24.51 8.02
N ASP A 435 -3.28 -23.33 8.62
CA ASP A 435 -3.06 -22.06 7.92
C ASP A 435 -1.58 -21.84 7.56
N ILE A 436 -0.65 -22.30 8.41
CA ILE A 436 0.78 -22.30 8.10
C ILE A 436 1.07 -23.19 6.89
N LEU A 437 0.48 -24.38 6.82
CA LEU A 437 0.64 -25.30 5.69
C LEU A 437 0.14 -24.68 4.39
N ASP A 438 -1.07 -24.11 4.40
CA ASP A 438 -1.66 -23.47 3.23
C ASP A 438 -0.75 -22.32 2.72
N GLU A 439 -0.26 -21.49 3.65
CA GLU A 439 0.61 -20.36 3.33
C GLU A 439 1.99 -20.80 2.79
N LEU A 440 2.53 -21.90 3.30
CA LEU A 440 3.79 -22.50 2.83
C LEU A 440 3.62 -23.19 1.47
N ALA A 441 2.48 -23.83 1.23
CA ALA A 441 2.15 -24.45 -0.06
C ALA A 441 2.08 -23.39 -1.17
N ASP A 442 1.46 -22.24 -0.88
CA ASP A 442 1.36 -21.10 -1.80
C ASP A 442 2.73 -20.47 -2.15
N LEU A 443 3.68 -20.48 -1.20
CA LEU A 443 5.05 -20.02 -1.46
C LEU A 443 5.85 -20.96 -2.37
N GLY A 444 5.47 -22.24 -2.41
CA GLY A 444 6.18 -23.29 -3.13
C GLY A 444 7.62 -23.53 -2.64
N SER A 445 8.34 -24.42 -3.33
CA SER A 445 9.73 -24.80 -3.00
C SER A 445 10.80 -23.75 -3.32
N SER A 446 10.42 -22.67 -4.02
CA SER A 446 11.34 -21.64 -4.52
C SER A 446 11.44 -20.39 -3.63
N GLY A 447 10.65 -20.30 -2.55
CA GLY A 447 10.73 -19.23 -1.56
C GLY A 447 11.99 -19.35 -0.68
N THR A 448 12.67 -18.21 -0.43
CA THR A 448 13.78 -18.15 0.54
C THR A 448 13.30 -18.50 1.96
N LEU A 449 14.17 -19.07 2.79
CA LEU A 449 13.88 -19.37 4.19
C LEU A 449 13.30 -18.16 4.95
N ALA A 450 13.87 -16.97 4.75
CA ALA A 450 13.38 -15.74 5.36
C ALA A 450 11.90 -15.43 5.01
N ALA A 451 11.52 -15.62 3.75
CA ALA A 451 10.14 -15.40 3.31
C ALA A 451 9.16 -16.43 3.90
N ARG A 452 9.63 -17.67 4.13
CA ARG A 452 8.84 -18.70 4.81
C ARG A 452 8.62 -18.37 6.27
N ILE A 453 9.68 -17.97 6.98
CA ILE A 453 9.63 -17.53 8.38
C ILE A 453 8.66 -16.35 8.55
N GLU A 454 8.75 -15.35 7.67
CA GLU A 454 7.90 -14.16 7.72
C GLU A 454 6.43 -14.47 7.44
N ALA A 455 6.15 -15.39 6.52
CA ALA A 455 4.81 -15.87 6.26
C ALA A 455 4.20 -16.60 7.48
N VAL A 456 4.98 -17.46 8.15
CA VAL A 456 4.55 -18.11 9.40
C VAL A 456 4.28 -17.09 10.49
N LEU A 457 5.14 -16.08 10.66
CA LEU A 457 4.94 -14.99 11.62
C LEU A 457 3.65 -14.22 11.35
N SER A 458 3.37 -13.92 10.08
CA SER A 458 2.14 -13.23 9.67
C SER A 458 0.90 -14.07 10.00
N THR A 459 0.90 -15.35 9.65
CA THR A 459 -0.21 -16.28 9.97
C THR A 459 -0.41 -16.43 11.47
N ALA A 460 0.68 -16.61 12.23
CA ALA A 460 0.61 -16.74 13.68
C ALA A 460 0.03 -15.50 14.36
N ALA A 461 0.38 -14.29 13.90
CA ALA A 461 -0.15 -13.04 14.44
C ALA A 461 -1.68 -12.92 14.33
N CYS A 462 -2.28 -13.51 13.28
CA CYS A 462 -3.74 -13.53 13.10
C CYS A 462 -4.47 -14.41 14.14
N HIS A 463 -3.83 -15.46 14.64
CA HIS A 463 -4.44 -16.42 15.59
C HIS A 463 -4.50 -15.92 17.04
N GLY A 464 -3.63 -14.97 17.42
CA GLY A 464 -3.63 -14.34 18.75
C GLY A 464 -4.33 -12.99 18.81
N SER A 465 -4.98 -12.56 17.72
CA SER A 465 -5.63 -11.25 17.64
C SER A 465 -6.95 -11.21 18.41
N ILE A 466 -7.51 -10.01 18.62
CA ILE A 466 -8.79 -9.86 19.32
C ILE A 466 -9.83 -10.56 18.44
N ARG A 467 -10.40 -11.66 18.95
CA ARG A 467 -11.45 -12.39 18.23
C ARG A 467 -12.62 -11.45 17.98
N THR A 468 -13.08 -11.44 16.73
CA THR A 468 -14.33 -10.82 16.31
C THR A 468 -15.43 -11.18 17.30
N GLY A 469 -16.03 -10.18 17.96
CA GLY A 469 -17.11 -10.38 18.94
C GLY A 469 -16.74 -10.18 20.42
N ARG A 470 -15.45 -10.04 20.78
CA ARG A 470 -15.06 -9.71 22.17
C ARG A 470 -15.29 -8.23 22.44
N ARG A 471 -16.07 -7.89 23.47
CA ARG A 471 -16.15 -6.49 23.94
C ARG A 471 -14.93 -6.10 24.75
N LEU A 472 -14.32 -4.97 24.38
CA LEU A 472 -13.23 -4.33 25.11
C LEU A 472 -13.80 -3.31 26.11
N ASN A 473 -13.20 -3.25 27.30
CA ASN A 473 -13.48 -2.19 28.27
C ASN A 473 -12.67 -0.91 27.95
N ALA A 474 -12.93 0.18 28.66
CA ALA A 474 -12.30 1.48 28.39
C ALA A 474 -10.77 1.45 28.55
N ASP A 475 -10.27 0.73 29.54
CA ASP A 475 -8.83 0.63 29.82
C ASP A 475 -8.13 -0.23 28.75
N GLU A 476 -8.74 -1.34 28.35
CA GLU A 476 -8.27 -2.21 27.26
C GLU A 476 -8.22 -1.45 25.93
N MET A 477 -9.26 -0.67 25.61
CA MET A 477 -9.27 0.16 24.40
C MET A 477 -8.15 1.20 24.44
N ASN A 478 -8.03 1.96 25.53
CA ASN A 478 -6.99 2.98 25.64
C ASN A 478 -5.59 2.35 25.61
N ALA A 479 -5.38 1.20 26.26
CA ALA A 479 -4.13 0.45 26.22
C ALA A 479 -3.77 0.03 24.79
N LEU A 480 -4.73 -0.48 24.01
CA LEU A 480 -4.53 -0.80 22.60
C LEU A 480 -4.11 0.45 21.81
N LEU A 481 -4.78 1.58 22.00
CA LEU A 481 -4.41 2.85 21.34
C LEU A 481 -3.00 3.30 21.73
N ARG A 482 -2.64 3.20 23.02
CA ARG A 482 -1.28 3.53 23.50
C ARG A 482 -0.24 2.62 22.85
N GLU A 483 -0.55 1.35 22.70
CA GLU A 483 0.33 0.37 22.10
C GLU A 483 0.52 0.60 20.60
N MET A 484 -0.56 0.98 19.90
CA MET A 484 -0.49 1.41 18.50
C MET A 484 0.41 2.63 18.32
N GLU A 485 0.33 3.62 19.21
CA GLU A 485 1.21 4.80 19.15
C GLU A 485 2.69 4.47 19.36
N ALA A 486 2.99 3.48 20.22
CA ALA A 486 4.35 3.06 20.52
C ALA A 486 4.92 2.10 19.46
N THR A 487 4.06 1.39 18.73
CA THR A 487 4.47 0.37 17.77
C THR A 487 4.69 0.97 16.39
N PRO A 488 5.88 0.80 15.80
CA PRO A 488 6.15 1.22 14.43
C PRO A 488 5.15 0.59 13.45
N HIS A 489 4.79 1.34 12.41
CA HIS A 489 3.94 0.83 11.31
C HIS A 489 2.53 0.38 11.71
N SER A 490 2.06 0.69 12.92
CA SER A 490 0.74 0.30 13.42
C SER A 490 -0.43 0.83 12.60
N GLY A 491 -0.23 1.90 11.81
CA GLY A 491 -1.25 2.53 10.95
C GLY A 491 -1.67 1.72 9.72
N GLN A 492 -0.99 0.60 9.42
CA GLN A 492 -1.32 -0.28 8.30
C GLN A 492 -1.28 -1.74 8.75
N CYS A 493 -2.27 -2.52 8.32
CA CYS A 493 -2.27 -3.96 8.56
C CYS A 493 -1.27 -4.65 7.61
N ASN A 494 -1.02 -5.95 7.85
CA ASN A 494 -0.11 -6.77 7.05
C ASN A 494 -0.51 -6.88 5.56
N HIS A 495 -1.75 -6.50 5.22
CA HIS A 495 -2.28 -6.48 3.86
C HIS A 495 -2.29 -5.07 3.22
N GLY A 496 -1.75 -4.05 3.90
CA GLY A 496 -1.68 -2.67 3.40
C GLY A 496 -2.96 -1.86 3.54
N ARG A 497 -3.98 -2.38 4.24
CA ARG A 497 -5.17 -1.61 4.60
C ARG A 497 -4.87 -0.75 5.83
N PRO A 498 -5.47 0.44 5.99
CA PRO A 498 -5.31 1.22 7.20
C PRO A 498 -5.91 0.48 8.41
N THR A 499 -5.25 0.56 9.56
CA THR A 499 -5.82 0.09 10.83
C THR A 499 -6.67 1.16 11.51
N TYR A 500 -6.51 2.43 11.13
CA TYR A 500 -7.33 3.53 11.62
C TYR A 500 -7.57 4.61 10.56
N VAL A 501 -8.72 5.27 10.67
CA VAL A 501 -9.14 6.40 9.84
C VAL A 501 -9.39 7.61 10.74
N GLU A 502 -8.76 8.73 10.42
CA GLU A 502 -8.91 10.00 11.12
C GLU A 502 -9.97 10.88 10.46
N LEU A 503 -10.82 11.52 11.24
CA LEU A 503 -11.83 12.46 10.77
C LEU A 503 -11.65 13.80 11.51
N LYS A 504 -11.14 14.82 10.81
CA LYS A 504 -10.97 16.16 11.39
C LYS A 504 -12.33 16.80 11.69
N LEU A 505 -12.40 17.53 12.79
CA LEU A 505 -13.62 18.19 13.23
C LEU A 505 -14.17 19.14 12.16
N ALA A 506 -13.31 19.94 11.52
CA ALA A 506 -13.69 20.85 10.45
C ALA A 506 -14.33 20.13 9.24
N ASP A 507 -13.93 18.89 8.95
CA ASP A 507 -14.51 18.11 7.85
C ASP A 507 -15.85 17.48 8.24
N ILE A 508 -15.98 17.06 9.50
CA ILE A 508 -17.27 16.61 10.05
C ILE A 508 -18.27 17.75 10.05
N GLU A 509 -17.86 18.95 10.45
CA GLU A 509 -18.71 20.16 10.48
C GLU A 509 -19.27 20.52 9.09
N LYS A 510 -18.45 20.38 8.04
CA LYS A 510 -18.89 20.58 6.64
C LYS A 510 -20.03 19.65 6.24
N LEU A 511 -20.07 18.41 6.75
CA LEU A 511 -21.18 17.47 6.47
C LEU A 511 -22.53 18.01 6.96
N PHE A 512 -22.51 18.86 7.98
CA PHE A 512 -23.69 19.51 8.55
C PHE A 512 -23.89 20.95 8.03
N GLY A 513 -23.14 21.37 7.01
CA GLY A 513 -23.23 22.72 6.43
C GLY A 513 -22.70 23.82 7.36
N ARG A 514 -21.85 23.46 8.34
CA ARG A 514 -21.13 24.41 9.18
C ARG A 514 -19.76 24.70 8.54
N THR A 515 -19.39 25.97 8.46
CA THR A 515 -18.12 26.46 7.89
C THR A 515 -17.21 27.01 8.95
#